data_AF-A0A7W2CYI4-F1
#
_entry.id   AF-A0A7W2CYI4-F1
#
_cell.length_a   1.000
_cell.length_b   1.000
_cell.length_c   1.000
_cell.angle_alpha   90.00
_cell.angle_beta   90.00
_cell.angle_gamma   90.00
#
_symmetry.space_group_name_H-M   'P 1'
#
loop_
_entity.id
_entity.type
_entity.pdbx_description
1 polymer ?
#
loop_
_entity_poly.entity_id
_entity_poly.type
_entity_poly.pdbx_seq_one_letter_code
_entity_poly.pdbx_strand_id
1 'polypeptide(L)'
;MSPWHQLRRSHRQPEEPPADPDDRKLLAALLDLPPPYRRTLLLYDGLGLDLPEIAAETEASTPATANRLLHAREAITAQLPHLDSPDDLHQRLAELADAEKLQTPKAAEVRADSERRARLWTRAVVATTVLLAAATALSAWTAPTHYEPPQAPGNSVTGVPPRMGPGPLTKADTTLHDRLQANPHKGPHRLVPTPN
;
A
#
# COMPACT_ATOMS: atom_id res chain seq x y z
N MET A 1 -1.92 3.53 14.49
CA MET A 1 -1.18 2.29 14.84
C MET A 1 -0.75 1.59 13.57
N SER A 2 0.54 1.64 13.29
CA SER A 2 1.01 1.16 12.01
C SER A 2 1.25 -0.36 11.99
N PRO A 3 0.73 -1.09 11.00
CA PRO A 3 0.69 -2.56 11.00
C PRO A 3 2.06 -3.24 11.03
N TRP A 4 3.14 -2.52 10.69
CA TRP A 4 4.49 -3.06 10.64
C TRP A 4 5.13 -3.37 12.01
N HIS A 5 4.56 -2.89 13.12
CA HIS A 5 5.04 -3.27 14.46
C HIS A 5 4.85 -4.76 14.76
N GLN A 6 3.85 -5.40 14.12
CA GLN A 6 3.56 -6.83 14.27
C GLN A 6 4.53 -7.72 13.47
N LEU A 7 5.26 -7.16 12.50
CA LEU A 7 6.23 -7.88 11.66
C LEU A 7 7.62 -8.02 12.33
N ARG A 8 7.73 -7.76 13.64
CA ARG A 8 8.96 -7.99 14.42
C ARG A 8 9.13 -9.49 14.69
N ARG A 9 9.98 -10.17 13.91
CA ARG A 9 10.43 -11.55 14.19
C ARG A 9 11.59 -11.66 15.18
N SER A 10 12.24 -10.55 15.56
CA SER A 10 13.57 -10.56 16.19
C SER A 10 13.62 -10.59 17.73
N HIS A 11 12.50 -10.74 18.44
CA HIS A 11 12.48 -10.96 19.90
C HIS A 11 11.62 -12.18 20.24
N ARG A 12 12.06 -13.36 19.77
CA ARG A 12 11.41 -14.66 20.08
C ARG A 12 12.26 -15.54 21.01
N GLN A 13 13.17 -14.95 21.77
CA GLN A 13 13.58 -15.60 23.01
C GLN A 13 12.70 -15.02 24.11
N PRO A 14 11.88 -15.86 24.77
CA PRO A 14 11.28 -15.48 26.03
C PRO A 14 12.41 -15.08 26.96
N GLU A 15 12.34 -13.86 27.48
CA GLU A 15 13.18 -13.43 28.59
C GLU A 15 12.87 -14.33 29.80
N GLU A 16 13.85 -14.56 30.68
CA GLU A 16 13.59 -15.38 31.87
C GLU A 16 12.46 -14.71 32.68
N PRO A 17 11.45 -15.47 33.12
CA PRO A 17 10.34 -14.89 33.83
C PRO A 17 10.80 -14.39 35.21
N PRO A 18 10.15 -13.35 35.77
CA PRO A 18 10.53 -12.80 37.06
C PRO A 18 10.63 -13.84 38.17
N ALA A 19 11.61 -13.65 39.05
CA ALA A 19 11.87 -14.59 40.14
C ALA A 19 10.68 -14.62 41.14
N ASP A 20 10.11 -13.46 41.46
CA ASP A 20 8.99 -13.34 42.38
C ASP A 20 7.68 -13.86 41.72
N PRO A 21 6.91 -14.75 42.39
CA PRO A 21 5.61 -15.19 41.89
C PRO A 21 4.58 -14.07 41.70
N ASP A 22 4.60 -13.02 42.50
CA ASP A 22 3.64 -11.91 42.39
C ASP A 22 4.00 -10.99 41.22
N ASP A 23 5.29 -10.76 41.00
CA ASP A 23 5.81 -10.07 39.80
C ASP A 23 5.43 -10.80 38.50
N ARG A 24 5.50 -12.13 38.50
CA ARG A 24 5.04 -12.94 37.36
C ARG A 24 3.54 -12.78 37.10
N LYS A 25 2.71 -12.68 38.15
CA LYS A 25 1.26 -12.45 37.99
C LYS A 25 0.99 -11.06 37.45
N LEU A 26 1.69 -10.05 37.95
CA LEU A 26 1.57 -8.67 37.44
C LEU A 26 2.00 -8.59 35.98
N LEU A 27 3.14 -9.17 35.62
CA LEU A 27 3.59 -9.25 34.23
C LEU A 27 2.58 -9.98 33.35
N ALA A 28 2.02 -11.10 33.80
CA ALA A 28 1.00 -11.84 33.06
C ALA A 28 -0.27 -11.00 32.83
N ALA A 29 -0.78 -10.33 33.88
CA ALA A 29 -1.95 -9.46 33.79
C ALA A 29 -1.71 -8.29 32.82
N LEU A 30 -0.52 -7.67 32.86
CA LEU A 30 -0.12 -6.66 31.89
C LEU A 30 -0.06 -7.22 30.48
N LEU A 31 0.48 -8.42 30.26
CA LEU A 31 0.59 -9.02 28.94
C LEU A 31 -0.76 -9.46 28.35
N ASP A 32 -1.75 -9.74 29.18
CA ASP A 32 -3.13 -10.07 28.79
C ASP A 32 -3.92 -8.83 28.32
N LEU A 33 -3.55 -7.63 28.78
CA LEU A 33 -4.14 -6.38 28.30
C LEU A 33 -3.89 -6.19 26.78
N PRO A 34 -4.91 -5.71 26.03
CA PRO A 34 -4.67 -5.35 24.64
C PRO A 34 -3.62 -4.23 24.55
N PRO A 35 -2.76 -4.22 23.50
CA PRO A 35 -1.62 -3.31 23.40
C PRO A 35 -1.88 -1.82 23.67
N PRO A 36 -2.99 -1.19 23.20
CA PRO A 36 -3.23 0.23 23.48
C PRO A 36 -3.49 0.50 24.96
N TYR A 37 -4.19 -0.39 25.68
CA TYR A 37 -4.48 -0.26 27.10
C TYR A 37 -3.21 -0.42 27.93
N ARG A 38 -2.44 -1.47 27.64
CA ARG A 38 -1.14 -1.72 28.29
C ARG A 38 -0.19 -0.55 28.16
N ARG A 39 -0.05 0.00 26.94
CA ARG A 39 0.83 1.16 26.70
C ARG A 39 0.36 2.38 27.49
N THR A 40 -0.93 2.70 27.46
CA THR A 40 -1.47 3.83 28.22
C THR A 40 -1.22 3.68 29.72
N LEU A 41 -1.45 2.49 30.28
CA LEU A 41 -1.19 2.21 31.70
C LEU A 41 0.30 2.35 32.03
N LEU A 42 1.21 1.75 31.26
CA LEU A 42 2.65 1.86 31.52
C LEU A 42 3.19 3.28 31.36
N LEU A 43 2.66 4.08 30.44
CA LEU A 43 3.08 5.47 30.30
C LEU A 43 2.59 6.32 31.49
N TYR A 44 1.38 6.09 31.97
CA TYR A 44 0.81 6.83 33.09
C TYR A 44 1.35 6.33 34.43
N ASP A 45 1.07 5.07 34.77
CA ASP A 45 1.40 4.45 36.06
C ASP A 45 2.85 3.96 36.12
N GLY A 46 3.53 3.74 35.00
CA GLY A 46 4.94 3.32 34.98
C GLY A 46 5.93 4.47 34.82
N LEU A 47 5.65 5.43 33.93
CA LEU A 47 6.55 6.55 33.62
C LEU A 47 6.10 7.89 34.22
N GLY A 48 4.88 7.99 34.77
CA GLY A 48 4.37 9.23 35.37
C GLY A 48 4.01 10.31 34.35
N LEU A 49 3.80 9.97 33.08
CA LEU A 49 3.37 10.93 32.05
C LEU A 49 1.92 11.36 32.30
N ASP A 50 1.60 12.60 31.95
CA ASP A 50 0.23 13.09 32.06
C ASP A 50 -0.66 12.65 30.88
N LEU A 51 -1.98 12.79 31.02
CA LEU A 51 -2.93 12.38 29.99
C LEU A 51 -2.72 13.09 28.63
N PRO A 52 -2.50 14.42 28.54
CA PRO A 52 -2.26 15.06 27.25
C PRO A 52 -0.93 14.65 26.59
N GLU A 53 0.14 14.42 27.34
CA GLU A 53 1.41 13.91 26.81
C GLU A 53 1.23 12.50 26.23
N ILE A 54 0.52 11.62 26.94
CA ILE A 54 0.22 10.27 26.44
C ILE A 54 -0.67 10.31 25.21
N ALA A 55 -1.66 11.23 25.18
CA ALA A 55 -2.51 11.44 24.01
C ALA A 55 -1.69 11.83 22.78
N ALA A 56 -0.72 12.74 22.95
CA ALA A 56 0.22 13.10 21.89
C ALA A 56 1.08 11.90 21.43
N GLU A 57 1.69 11.17 22.37
CA GLU A 57 2.57 10.02 22.11
C GLU A 57 1.85 8.81 21.50
N THR A 58 0.52 8.71 21.66
CA THR A 58 -0.29 7.63 21.09
C THR A 58 -1.16 8.06 19.90
N GLU A 59 -1.00 9.31 19.45
CA GLU A 59 -1.82 9.92 18.39
C GLU A 59 -3.33 9.74 18.66
N ALA A 60 -3.73 9.93 19.92
CA ALA A 60 -5.11 9.78 20.40
C ALA A 60 -5.62 11.10 20.99
N SER A 61 -6.94 11.20 21.18
CA SER A 61 -7.51 12.30 21.94
C SER A 61 -7.35 12.05 23.45
N THR A 62 -7.19 13.11 24.23
CA THR A 62 -7.15 13.04 25.70
C THR A 62 -8.29 12.22 26.32
N PRO A 63 -9.58 12.38 25.93
CA PRO A 63 -10.65 11.55 26.47
C PRO A 63 -10.52 10.07 26.07
N ALA A 64 -10.00 9.76 24.88
CA ALA A 64 -9.75 8.37 24.49
C ALA A 64 -8.62 7.76 25.34
N THR A 65 -7.58 8.52 25.65
CA THR A 65 -6.51 8.09 26.57
C THR A 65 -7.04 7.86 27.98
N ALA A 66 -7.85 8.76 28.51
CA ALA A 66 -8.44 8.63 29.84
C ALA A 66 -9.34 7.38 29.94
N ASN A 67 -10.18 7.14 28.94
CA ASN A 67 -11.05 5.96 28.90
C ASN A 67 -10.23 4.66 28.82
N ARG A 68 -9.15 4.64 28.02
CA ARG A 68 -8.23 3.50 27.97
C ARG A 68 -7.55 3.24 29.30
N LEU A 69 -7.12 4.29 30.01
CA LEU A 69 -6.50 4.14 31.33
C LEU A 69 -7.47 3.52 32.34
N LEU A 70 -8.70 4.02 32.37
CA LEU A 70 -9.76 3.50 33.24
C LEU A 70 -9.98 2.00 33.02
N HIS A 71 -10.19 1.58 31.77
CA HIS A 71 -10.40 0.16 31.45
C HIS A 71 -9.17 -0.71 31.69
N ALA A 72 -7.97 -0.15 31.50
CA ALA A 72 -6.74 -0.86 31.82
C ALA A 72 -6.66 -1.16 33.32
N ARG A 73 -6.96 -0.17 34.18
CA ARG A 73 -6.97 -0.34 35.63
C ARG A 73 -8.06 -1.31 36.09
N GLU A 74 -9.29 -1.19 35.55
CA GLU A 74 -10.37 -2.14 35.83
C GLU A 74 -9.96 -3.59 35.54
N ALA A 75 -9.31 -3.83 34.40
CA ALA A 75 -8.85 -5.16 34.02
C ALA A 75 -7.71 -5.68 34.91
N ILE A 76 -6.79 -4.81 35.35
CA ILE A 76 -5.73 -5.19 36.31
C ILE A 76 -6.33 -5.52 37.68
N THR A 77 -7.17 -4.65 38.23
CA THR A 77 -7.86 -4.85 39.51
C THR A 77 -8.70 -6.14 39.51
N ALA A 78 -9.37 -6.46 38.41
CA ALA A 78 -10.14 -7.70 38.29
C ALA A 78 -9.28 -8.97 38.43
N GLN A 79 -8.00 -8.93 38.03
CA GLN A 79 -7.06 -10.05 38.18
C GLN A 79 -6.25 -9.97 39.48
N LEU A 80 -5.97 -8.76 39.97
CA LEU A 80 -5.10 -8.45 41.10
C LEU A 80 -5.78 -7.43 42.03
N PRO A 81 -6.75 -7.86 42.87
CA PRO A 81 -7.56 -6.96 43.69
C PRO A 81 -6.80 -6.25 44.83
N HIS A 82 -5.53 -6.60 45.04
CA HIS A 82 -4.68 -5.91 46.00
C HIS A 82 -4.00 -4.67 45.41
N LEU A 83 -4.21 -4.38 44.11
CA LEU A 83 -3.68 -3.23 43.39
C LEU A 83 -4.77 -2.19 43.07
N ASP A 84 -5.75 -2.06 43.96
CA ASP A 84 -6.91 -1.16 43.79
C ASP A 84 -6.52 0.32 43.91
N SER A 85 -5.44 0.62 44.62
CA SER A 85 -4.89 1.97 44.70
C SER A 85 -3.93 2.25 43.52
N PRO A 86 -4.05 3.42 42.86
CA PRO A 86 -3.06 3.87 41.87
C PRO A 86 -1.62 3.88 42.41
N ASP A 87 -1.44 4.26 43.67
CA ASP A 87 -0.12 4.34 44.31
C ASP A 87 0.49 2.94 44.50
N ASP A 88 -0.33 1.95 44.86
CA ASP A 88 0.10 0.56 45.02
C ASP A 88 0.53 -0.03 43.67
N LEU A 89 -0.23 0.25 42.61
CA LEU A 89 0.12 -0.18 41.25
C LEU A 89 1.43 0.48 40.78
N HIS A 90 1.60 1.78 40.99
CA HIS A 90 2.82 2.50 40.64
C HIS A 90 4.03 1.92 41.38
N GLN A 91 3.92 1.72 42.69
CA GLN A 91 4.99 1.14 43.51
C GLN A 91 5.36 -0.27 43.03
N ARG A 92 4.37 -1.13 42.76
CA ARG A 92 4.64 -2.48 42.26
C ARG A 92 5.26 -2.50 40.87
N LEU A 93 4.89 -1.58 39.98
CA LEU A 93 5.53 -1.44 38.67
C LEU A 93 6.99 -1.01 38.82
N ALA A 94 7.30 -0.12 39.77
CA ALA A 94 8.67 0.29 40.08
C ALA A 94 9.49 -0.88 40.66
N GLU A 95 8.94 -1.62 41.62
CA GLU A 95 9.57 -2.82 42.20
C GLU A 95 9.88 -3.87 41.13
N LEU A 96 8.93 -4.15 40.23
CA LEU A 96 9.12 -5.07 39.11
C LEU A 96 10.24 -4.62 38.16
N ALA A 97 10.29 -3.33 37.83
CA ALA A 97 11.31 -2.78 36.94
C ALA A 97 12.73 -2.86 37.55
N ASP A 98 12.84 -2.60 38.85
CA ASP A 98 14.10 -2.69 39.60
C ASP A 98 14.56 -4.15 39.78
N ALA A 99 13.63 -5.05 40.10
CA ALA A 99 13.91 -6.48 40.31
C ALA A 99 14.46 -7.15 39.04
N GLU A 100 13.87 -6.83 37.89
CA GLU A 100 14.29 -7.38 36.60
C GLU A 100 15.59 -6.78 36.06
N LYS A 101 16.18 -5.78 36.74
CA LYS A 101 17.35 -5.02 36.25
C LYS A 101 17.26 -4.80 34.75
N LEU A 102 16.13 -4.25 34.29
CA LEU A 102 15.90 -3.96 32.88
C LEU A 102 16.98 -2.99 32.42
N GLN A 103 18.12 -3.52 31.98
CA GLN A 103 19.23 -2.71 31.52
C GLN A 103 18.70 -1.99 30.30
N THR A 104 18.60 -0.67 30.42
CA THR A 104 18.28 0.16 29.27
C THR A 104 19.30 -0.19 28.19
N PRO A 105 18.85 -0.68 27.01
CA PRO A 105 19.78 -1.15 26.00
C PRO A 105 20.74 -0.01 25.67
N LYS A 106 22.02 -0.33 25.56
CA LYS A 106 23.07 0.69 25.37
C LYS A 106 22.68 1.57 24.18
N ALA A 107 22.75 2.89 24.36
CA ALA A 107 22.31 3.84 23.32
C ALA A 107 22.95 3.58 21.94
N ALA A 108 24.21 3.10 21.93
CA ALA A 108 24.91 2.70 20.70
C ALA A 108 24.26 1.51 19.99
N GLU A 109 23.75 0.52 20.72
CA GLU A 109 23.08 -0.67 20.16
C GLU A 109 21.72 -0.29 19.56
N VAL A 110 20.95 0.54 20.27
CA VAL A 110 19.67 1.07 19.79
C VAL A 110 19.86 1.88 18.51
N ARG A 111 20.89 2.73 18.46
CA ARG A 111 21.25 3.51 17.28
C ARG A 111 21.70 2.62 16.12
N ALA A 112 22.55 1.63 16.38
CA ALA A 112 23.03 0.73 15.35
C ALA A 112 21.88 -0.11 14.75
N ASP A 113 20.96 -0.61 15.57
CA ASP A 113 19.80 -1.39 15.11
C ASP A 113 18.83 -0.54 14.28
N SER A 114 18.45 0.63 14.80
CA SER A 114 17.58 1.58 14.08
C SER A 114 18.17 1.99 12.73
N GLU A 115 19.47 2.30 12.67
CA GLU A 115 20.12 2.62 11.41
C GLU A 115 20.19 1.43 10.44
N ARG A 116 20.49 0.21 10.92
CA ARG A 116 20.46 -0.99 10.08
C ARG A 116 19.07 -1.17 9.48
N ARG A 117 18.03 -0.97 10.28
CA ARG A 117 16.64 -1.10 9.86
C ARG A 117 16.24 -0.03 8.86
N ALA A 118 16.59 1.23 9.12
CA ALA A 118 16.38 2.32 8.17
C ALA A 118 17.05 2.01 6.81
N ARG A 119 18.32 1.58 6.83
CA ARG A 119 19.05 1.19 5.61
C ARG A 119 18.40 0.02 4.88
N LEU A 120 17.90 -0.99 5.59
CA LEU A 120 17.18 -2.11 4.98
C LEU A 120 15.90 -1.66 4.27
N TRP A 121 15.10 -0.80 4.90
CA TRP A 121 13.88 -0.25 4.29
C TRP A 121 14.18 0.65 3.10
N THR A 122 15.18 1.53 3.20
CA THR A 122 15.62 2.34 2.06
C THR A 122 16.03 1.46 0.89
N ARG A 123 16.80 0.39 1.13
CA ARG A 123 17.20 -0.57 0.08
C ARG A 123 16.00 -1.30 -0.51
N ALA A 124 15.04 -1.72 0.31
CA ALA A 124 13.81 -2.38 -0.16
C ALA A 124 12.98 -1.45 -1.06
N VAL A 125 12.80 -0.19 -0.65
CA VAL A 125 12.10 0.84 -1.45
C VAL A 125 12.82 1.08 -2.77
N VAL A 126 14.15 1.29 -2.74
CA VAL A 126 14.96 1.49 -3.94
C VAL A 126 14.85 0.30 -4.89
N ALA A 127 14.99 -0.92 -4.38
CA ALA A 127 14.86 -2.14 -5.18
C ALA A 127 13.48 -2.27 -5.82
N THR A 128 12.41 -1.96 -5.06
CA THR A 128 11.03 -1.99 -5.55
C THR A 128 10.81 -0.95 -6.65
N THR A 129 11.31 0.27 -6.47
CA THR A 129 11.24 1.33 -7.49
C THR A 129 11.97 0.93 -8.77
N VAL A 130 13.19 0.36 -8.65
CA VAL A 130 13.95 -0.13 -9.81
C VAL A 130 13.19 -1.26 -10.53
N LEU A 131 12.59 -2.18 -9.78
CA LEU A 131 11.77 -3.28 -10.33
C LEU A 131 10.56 -2.73 -11.11
N LEU A 132 9.84 -1.75 -10.55
CA LEU A 132 8.69 -1.12 -11.21
C LEU A 132 9.10 -0.36 -12.48
N ALA A 133 10.21 0.39 -12.43
CA ALA A 133 10.74 1.08 -13.60
C ALA A 133 11.13 0.10 -14.70
N ALA A 134 11.82 -1.00 -14.36
CA ALA A 134 12.17 -2.06 -15.29
C ALA A 134 10.93 -2.74 -15.90
N ALA A 135 9.91 -3.05 -15.09
CA ALA A 135 8.66 -3.63 -15.57
C ALA A 135 7.91 -2.68 -16.51
N THR A 136 7.91 -1.37 -16.21
CA THR A 136 7.30 -0.34 -17.06
C THR A 136 8.04 -0.20 -18.39
N ALA A 137 9.37 -0.18 -18.37
CA ALA A 137 10.20 -0.13 -19.57
C ALA A 137 10.04 -1.39 -20.44
N LEU A 138 10.00 -2.57 -19.82
CA LEU A 138 9.74 -3.83 -20.52
C LEU A 138 8.35 -3.81 -21.15
N SER A 139 7.34 -3.36 -20.42
CA SER A 139 5.97 -3.24 -20.94
C SER A 139 5.93 -2.33 -22.17
N ALA A 140 6.57 -1.15 -22.09
CA ALA A 140 6.67 -0.22 -23.20
C ALA A 140 7.43 -0.81 -24.40
N TRP A 141 8.48 -1.61 -24.17
CA TRP A 141 9.24 -2.26 -25.23
C TRP A 141 8.45 -3.37 -25.93
N THR A 142 7.61 -4.10 -25.19
CA THR A 142 6.79 -5.20 -25.72
C THR A 142 5.43 -4.76 -26.27
N ALA A 143 5.04 -3.51 -26.04
CA ALA A 143 3.72 -3.03 -26.44
C ALA A 143 3.61 -2.94 -27.98
N PRO A 144 2.54 -3.49 -28.59
CA PRO A 144 2.29 -3.33 -30.01
C PRO A 144 2.07 -1.84 -30.34
N THR A 145 2.86 -1.32 -31.28
CA THR A 145 2.92 0.11 -31.64
C THR A 145 1.71 0.60 -32.45
N HIS A 146 0.88 -0.32 -32.93
CA HIS A 146 -0.30 0.00 -33.71
C HIS A 146 -1.42 -0.95 -33.32
N TYR A 147 -2.62 -0.38 -33.21
CA TYR A 147 -3.84 -1.14 -33.03
C TYR A 147 -4.36 -1.53 -34.41
N GLU A 148 -4.36 -2.83 -34.72
CA GLU A 148 -5.15 -3.35 -35.83
C GLU A 148 -6.59 -3.57 -35.35
N PRO A 149 -7.57 -2.80 -35.84
CA PRO A 149 -8.96 -3.03 -35.49
C PRO A 149 -9.38 -4.43 -35.98
N PRO A 150 -10.04 -5.23 -35.12
CA PRO A 150 -10.55 -6.52 -35.56
C PRO A 150 -11.52 -6.30 -36.72
N GLN A 151 -11.33 -7.04 -37.82
CA GLN A 151 -12.23 -6.96 -38.95
C GLN A 151 -13.64 -7.31 -38.48
N ALA A 152 -14.56 -6.35 -38.64
CA ALA A 152 -15.97 -6.59 -38.34
C ALA A 152 -16.48 -7.72 -39.24
N PRO A 153 -17.27 -8.66 -38.71
CA PRO A 153 -17.89 -9.69 -39.54
C PRO A 153 -18.71 -9.00 -40.64
N GLY A 154 -18.45 -9.39 -41.89
CA GLY A 154 -19.14 -8.80 -43.03
C GLY A 154 -20.64 -9.01 -42.91
N ASN A 155 -21.39 -7.93 -42.73
CA ASN A 155 -22.86 -7.98 -42.74
C ASN A 155 -23.32 -7.88 -44.19
N SER A 156 -24.13 -8.84 -44.64
CA SER A 156 -24.73 -8.79 -45.97
C SER A 156 -25.72 -7.62 -46.03
N VAL A 157 -25.29 -6.50 -46.63
CA VAL A 157 -26.16 -5.35 -46.88
C VAL A 157 -27.21 -5.78 -47.89
N THR A 158 -28.42 -6.03 -47.40
CA THR A 158 -29.59 -6.35 -48.24
C THR A 158 -30.34 -5.06 -48.52
N GLY A 159 -30.70 -4.81 -49.78
CA GLY A 159 -31.39 -3.58 -50.19
C GLY A 159 -30.51 -2.53 -50.85
N VAL A 160 -29.29 -2.86 -51.27
CA VAL A 160 -28.58 -2.03 -52.25
C VAL A 160 -29.43 -2.01 -53.52
N PRO A 161 -29.76 -0.83 -54.09
CA PRO A 161 -30.44 -0.77 -55.37
C PRO A 161 -29.69 -1.65 -56.39
N PRO A 162 -30.40 -2.40 -57.25
CA PRO A 162 -29.74 -3.12 -58.34
C PRO A 162 -28.78 -2.15 -59.02
N ARG A 163 -27.53 -2.54 -59.26
CA ARG A 163 -26.48 -1.67 -59.83
C ARG A 163 -27.06 -0.83 -60.97
N MET A 164 -27.38 0.43 -60.68
CA MET A 164 -27.83 1.42 -61.68
C MET A 164 -26.63 2.12 -62.36
N GLY A 165 -25.42 1.66 -62.05
CA GLY A 165 -24.20 2.11 -62.73
C GLY A 165 -24.10 1.50 -64.13
N PRO A 166 -23.26 2.09 -65.01
CA PRO A 166 -22.95 1.50 -66.29
C PRO A 166 -22.55 0.02 -66.11
N GLY A 167 -23.04 -0.83 -67.01
CA GLY A 167 -22.73 -2.26 -67.01
C GLY A 167 -21.23 -2.54 -67.08
N PRO A 168 -20.80 -3.80 -66.87
CA PRO A 168 -19.41 -4.18 -67.03
C PRO A 168 -18.88 -3.69 -68.37
N LEU A 169 -17.68 -3.09 -68.35
CA LEU A 169 -17.00 -2.57 -69.53
C LEU A 169 -16.97 -3.65 -70.61
N THR A 170 -17.39 -3.30 -71.83
CA THR A 170 -17.24 -4.21 -72.96
C THR A 170 -15.76 -4.40 -73.29
N LYS A 171 -15.44 -5.39 -74.13
CA LYS A 171 -14.07 -5.56 -74.65
C LYS A 171 -13.57 -4.30 -75.36
N ALA A 172 -14.46 -3.57 -76.04
CA ALA A 172 -14.10 -2.29 -76.66
C ALA A 172 -13.75 -1.23 -75.60
N ASP A 173 -14.56 -1.12 -74.55
CA ASP A 173 -14.34 -0.13 -73.49
C ASP A 173 -13.06 -0.39 -72.70
N THR A 174 -12.74 -1.65 -72.42
CA THR A 174 -11.46 -2.05 -71.77
C THR A 174 -10.27 -1.69 -72.65
N THR A 175 -10.31 -1.99 -73.95
CA THR A 175 -9.23 -1.59 -74.86
C THR A 175 -9.09 -0.07 -74.99
N LEU A 176 -10.19 0.67 -74.93
CA LEU A 176 -10.16 2.14 -74.93
C LEU A 176 -9.57 2.67 -73.61
N HIS A 177 -9.99 2.10 -72.48
CA HIS A 177 -9.49 2.47 -71.16
C HIS A 177 -7.99 2.24 -71.04
N ASP A 178 -7.50 1.07 -71.47
CA ASP A 178 -6.06 0.75 -71.48
C ASP A 178 -5.28 1.70 -72.38
N ARG A 179 -5.82 2.07 -73.56
CA ARG A 179 -5.19 3.06 -74.44
C ARG A 179 -5.14 4.45 -73.81
N LEU A 180 -6.20 4.88 -73.14
CA LEU A 180 -6.28 6.17 -72.46
C LEU A 180 -5.36 6.23 -71.23
N GLN A 181 -5.21 5.13 -70.50
CA GLN A 181 -4.25 5.03 -69.40
C GLN A 181 -2.81 5.00 -69.90
N ALA A 182 -2.53 4.26 -70.98
CA ALA A 182 -1.19 4.18 -71.57
C ALA A 182 -0.74 5.51 -72.20
N ASN A 183 -1.69 6.32 -72.69
CA ASN A 183 -1.43 7.61 -73.32
C ASN A 183 -2.24 8.72 -72.64
N PRO A 184 -1.88 9.11 -71.40
CA PRO A 184 -2.56 10.20 -70.72
C PRO A 184 -2.20 11.50 -71.43
N HIS A 185 -3.13 12.07 -72.18
CA HIS A 185 -2.96 13.40 -72.78
C HIS A 185 -2.75 14.44 -71.67
N LYS A 186 -1.55 15.03 -71.61
CA LYS A 186 -1.21 16.13 -70.70
C LYS A 186 -1.64 17.45 -71.35
N GLY A 187 -2.69 18.09 -70.85
CA GLY A 187 -3.08 19.42 -71.29
C GLY A 187 -4.34 19.98 -70.60
N PRO A 188 -4.41 21.30 -70.33
CA PRO A 188 -5.49 21.94 -69.56
C PRO A 188 -6.84 22.07 -70.28
N HIS A 189 -6.94 21.66 -71.55
CA HIS A 189 -8.18 21.82 -72.36
C HIS A 189 -9.32 20.86 -72.01
N ARG A 190 -9.21 20.08 -70.92
CA ARG A 190 -10.13 18.98 -70.60
C ARG A 190 -11.46 19.38 -69.96
N LEU A 191 -11.77 20.67 -69.82
CA LEU A 191 -12.94 21.13 -69.05
C LEU A 191 -13.93 22.03 -69.81
N VAL A 192 -13.78 22.23 -71.12
CA VAL A 192 -14.74 23.07 -71.86
C VAL A 192 -15.45 22.23 -72.90
N PRO A 193 -16.75 21.91 -72.72
CA PRO A 193 -17.55 21.34 -73.79
C PRO A 193 -17.63 22.36 -74.93
N THR A 194 -17.30 21.94 -76.15
CA THR A 194 -17.49 22.77 -77.34
C THR A 194 -18.99 22.93 -77.60
N PRO A 195 -19.49 24.17 -77.78
CA PRO A 195 -20.88 24.40 -78.08
C PRO A 195 -21.21 23.84 -79.47
N ASN A 196 -22.36 23.15 -79.56
CA ASN A 196 -23.03 22.86 -80.83
C ASN A 196 -23.89 24.06 -81.23
#